data_AF-A0A8J7IYP7-F1
#
_entry.id   AF-A0A8J7IYP7-F1
#
_cell.length_a   1.000
_cell.length_b   1.000
_cell.length_c   1.000
_cell.angle_alpha   90.00
_cell.angle_beta   90.00
_cell.angle_gamma   90.00
#
_symmetry.space_group_name_H-M   'P 1'
#
loop_
_entity.id
_entity.type
_entity.pdbx_description
1 polymer ?
#
loop_
_entity_poly.entity_id
_entity_poly.type
_entity_poly.pdbx_seq_one_letter_code
_entity_poly.pdbx_strand_id
1 'polypeptide(L)'
;MGYLFDQNGEMIAADVVDLDLRKGGCKGVPAGQIEAMLKKLEAVKRTAIRVQPFSCEFYGHSFGLIPREGEAAMLIDAMPGHTLMFYGPWERCNYDS
;
A
#
# COMPACT_ATOMS: atom_id res chain seq x y z
N MET A 1 -1.30 1.41 -4.03
CA MET A 1 -2.46 1.71 -3.17
C MET A 1 -2.49 3.21 -2.92
N GLY A 2 -3.66 3.84 -2.96
CA GLY A 2 -3.82 5.27 -2.73
C GLY A 2 -4.63 5.54 -1.48
N TYR A 3 -4.24 6.58 -0.74
CA TYR A 3 -4.90 7.01 0.48
C TYR A 3 -5.32 8.48 0.35
N LEU A 4 -6.52 8.80 0.81
CA LEU A 4 -7.03 10.16 0.91
C LEU A 4 -7.12 10.53 2.39
N PHE A 5 -6.52 11.66 2.74
CA PHE A 5 -6.54 12.20 4.10
C PHE A 5 -7.20 13.57 4.13
N ASP A 6 -7.78 13.91 5.28
CA ASP A 6 -8.26 15.25 5.58
C ASP A 6 -7.11 16.19 6.00
N GLN A 7 -7.44 17.42 6.33
CA GLN A 7 -6.49 18.43 6.79
C GLN A 7 -5.86 18.13 8.16
N ASN A 8 -6.47 17.25 8.96
CA ASN A 8 -5.98 16.81 10.27
C ASN A 8 -5.10 15.56 10.17
N GLY A 9 -4.93 15.03 8.95
CA GLY A 9 -4.19 13.80 8.69
C GLY A 9 -4.97 12.53 8.99
N GLU A 10 -6.30 12.63 9.14
CA GLU A 10 -7.21 11.49 9.31
C GLU A 10 -7.54 10.89 7.93
N MET A 11 -7.55 9.56 7.83
CA MET A 11 -7.85 8.89 6.56
C MET A 11 -9.35 8.95 6.26
N ILE A 12 -9.72 9.54 5.12
CA ILE A 12 -11.09 9.61 4.62
C ILE A 12 -11.42 8.39 3.74
N ALA A 13 -10.49 7.99 2.88
CA ALA A 13 -10.72 6.91 1.93
C ALA A 13 -9.40 6.22 1.52
N ALA A 14 -9.51 4.98 1.06
CA ALA A 14 -8.41 4.22 0.48
C ALA A 14 -8.88 3.49 -0.78
N ASP A 15 -7.98 3.31 -1.74
CA ASP A 15 -8.28 2.67 -3.03
C ASP A 15 -7.12 1.76 -3.47
N VAL A 16 -7.46 0.55 -3.90
CA VAL A 16 -6.50 -0.44 -4.40
C VAL A 16 -6.59 -0.47 -5.92
N VAL A 17 -5.48 -0.14 -6.56
CA VAL A 17 -5.40 -0.15 -8.02
C VAL A 17 -4.53 -1.32 -8.45
N ASP A 18 -5.08 -2.20 -9.29
CA ASP A 18 -4.33 -3.26 -9.95
C ASP A 18 -3.40 -2.65 -11.00
N LEU A 19 -2.12 -3.03 -10.93
CA LEU A 19 -1.06 -2.54 -11.82
C LEU A 19 -0.70 -3.56 -12.92
N ASP A 20 -1.42 -4.69 -12.99
CA ASP A 20 -1.23 -5.79 -13.94
C ASP A 20 0.22 -6.32 -13.99
N LEU A 21 0.48 -7.39 -13.24
CA LEU A 21 1.82 -7.94 -13.00
C LEU A 21 2.45 -8.65 -14.21
N ARG A 22 1.72 -8.90 -15.30
CA ARG A 22 2.07 -10.00 -16.24
C ARG A 22 2.70 -9.58 -17.56
N LYS A 23 2.71 -8.30 -17.96
CA LYS A 23 3.22 -7.90 -19.29
C LYS A 23 4.64 -7.33 -19.33
N GLY A 24 5.32 -7.10 -18.20
CA GLY A 24 6.63 -6.44 -18.26
C GLY A 24 7.50 -6.39 -17.00
N GLY A 25 7.22 -7.21 -15.98
CA GLY A 25 7.92 -7.18 -14.69
C GLY A 25 7.56 -5.97 -13.83
N CYS A 26 7.96 -6.01 -12.55
CA CYS A 26 7.78 -4.93 -11.56
C CYS A 26 8.58 -3.67 -11.96
N LYS A 27 8.13 -2.97 -12.99
CA LYS A 27 8.43 -1.55 -13.17
C LYS A 27 7.49 -0.84 -12.20
N GLY A 28 8.02 0.04 -11.35
CA GLY A 28 7.24 0.74 -10.32
C GLY A 28 5.98 1.43 -10.88
N VAL A 29 5.13 1.96 -10.00
CA VAL A 29 3.86 2.58 -10.37
C VAL A 29 4.02 3.47 -11.62
N PRO A 30 3.35 3.14 -12.75
CA PRO A 30 3.47 3.92 -13.98
C PRO A 30 3.13 5.39 -13.72
N ALA A 31 3.96 6.32 -14.20
CA ALA A 31 3.78 7.75 -13.95
C ALA A 31 2.36 8.24 -14.32
N GLY A 32 1.78 7.74 -15.42
CA GLY A 32 0.42 8.07 -15.85
C GLY A 32 -0.68 7.65 -14.87
N GLN A 33 -0.43 6.68 -14.00
CA GLN A 33 -1.39 6.23 -13.00
C GLN A 33 -1.41 7.15 -11.78
N ILE A 34 -0.23 7.64 -11.37
CA ILE A 34 -0.11 8.70 -10.36
C ILE A 34 -0.82 9.97 -10.87
N GLU A 35 -0.58 10.36 -12.12
CA GLU A 35 -1.25 11.50 -12.74
C GLU A 35 -2.77 11.33 -12.81
N ALA A 36 -3.28 10.14 -13.17
CA ALA A 36 -4.70 9.85 -13.17
C ALA A 36 -5.34 9.97 -11.77
N MET A 37 -4.65 9.50 -10.73
CA MET A 37 -5.10 9.65 -9.34
C MET A 37 -5.08 11.11 -8.89
N LEU A 38 -4.02 11.85 -9.20
CA LEU A 38 -3.93 13.29 -8.90
C LEU A 38 -5.04 14.08 -9.60
N LYS A 39 -5.36 13.73 -10.85
CA LYS A 39 -6.46 14.33 -11.61
C LYS A 39 -7.83 14.03 -10.98
N LYS A 40 -8.07 12.79 -10.54
CA LYS A 40 -9.31 12.40 -9.83
C LYS A 40 -9.48 13.17 -8.51
N LEU A 41 -8.37 13.50 -7.85
CA LEU A 41 -8.34 14.26 -6.60
C LEU A 41 -8.34 15.79 -6.81
N GLU A 42 -8.34 16.26 -8.07
CA GLU A 42 -8.15 17.68 -8.41
C GLU A 42 -6.93 18.31 -7.69
N ALA A 43 -5.87 17.51 -7.50
CA ALA A 43 -4.74 17.91 -6.67
C ALA A 43 -3.98 19.09 -7.30
N VAL A 44 -4.04 20.25 -6.64
CA VAL A 44 -3.45 21.51 -7.14
C VAL A 44 -1.96 21.63 -6.78
N LYS A 45 -1.51 20.95 -5.72
CA LYS A 45 -0.14 21.08 -5.19
C LYS A 45 0.39 19.76 -4.65
N ARG A 46 1.64 19.45 -4.99
CA ARG A 46 2.41 18.35 -4.37
C ARG A 46 3.18 18.89 -3.17
N THR A 47 2.97 18.32 -2.01
CA THR A 47 3.68 18.69 -0.77
C THR A 47 3.77 17.50 0.18
N ALA A 48 4.60 17.62 1.22
CA ALA A 48 4.62 16.66 2.31
C ALA A 48 3.48 16.98 3.28
N ILE A 49 2.79 15.95 3.75
CA ILE A 49 1.72 16.07 4.75
C ILE A 49 2.08 15.21 5.95
N ARG A 50 1.61 15.62 7.14
CA ARG A 50 1.65 14.78 8.34
C ARG A 50 0.34 14.03 8.42
N VAL A 51 0.43 12.71 8.49
CA VAL A 51 -0.74 11.82 8.64
C VAL A 51 -0.72 11.18 10.03
N GLN A 52 -1.90 10.91 10.57
CA GLN A 52 -2.04 10.13 11.79
C GLN A 52 -1.85 8.63 11.48
N PRO A 53 -1.50 7.80 12.47
CA PRO A 53 -1.58 6.34 12.31
C PRO A 53 -2.97 5.94 11.82
N PHE A 54 -3.02 5.04 10.85
CA PHE A 54 -4.26 4.62 10.21
C PHE A 54 -4.15 3.14 9.82
N SER A 55 -5.30 2.48 9.72
CA SER A 55 -5.40 1.09 9.27
C SER A 55 -6.60 0.94 8.35
N CYS A 56 -6.41 0.25 7.24
CA CYS A 56 -7.50 -0.22 6.38
C CYS A 56 -7.26 -1.68 6.00
N GLU A 57 -8.34 -2.41 5.77
CA GLU A 57 -8.29 -3.81 5.37
C GLU A 57 -8.72 -3.96 3.91
N PHE A 58 -7.92 -4.66 3.11
CA PHE A 58 -8.27 -5.05 1.74
C PHE A 58 -7.93 -6.52 1.55
N TYR A 59 -8.87 -7.29 1.00
CA TYR A 59 -8.68 -8.72 0.73
C TYR A 59 -8.17 -9.53 1.94
N GLY A 60 -8.61 -9.19 3.17
CA GLY A 60 -8.18 -9.85 4.40
C GLY A 60 -6.78 -9.45 4.88
N HIS A 61 -6.16 -8.44 4.27
CA HIS A 61 -4.85 -7.93 4.63
C HIS A 61 -4.95 -6.50 5.15
N SER A 62 -4.24 -6.21 6.23
CA SER A 62 -4.14 -4.87 6.80
C SER A 62 -3.06 -4.05 6.10
N PHE A 63 -3.38 -2.79 5.81
CA PHE A 63 -2.51 -1.79 5.21
C PHE A 63 -2.53 -0.53 6.09
N GLY A 64 -1.41 0.18 6.14
CA GLY A 64 -1.35 1.49 6.78
C GLY A 64 -0.19 1.66 7.74
N LEU A 65 -0.35 2.58 8.69
CA LEU A 65 0.62 2.92 9.73
C LEU A 65 0.01 2.51 11.08
N ILE A 66 0.32 1.29 11.53
CA ILE A 66 -0.35 0.66 12.66
C ILE A 66 0.51 0.82 13.92
N PRO A 67 0.01 1.44 15.00
CA PRO A 67 0.73 1.50 16.27
C PRO A 67 0.93 0.12 16.88
N ARG A 68 2.12 -0.13 17.43
CA ARG A 68 2.36 -1.32 18.26
C ARG A 68 1.83 -1.09 19.67
N GLU A 69 1.01 -2.02 20.13
CA GLU A 69 0.52 -2.01 21.51
C GLU A 69 1.60 -2.48 22.49
N GLY A 70 1.64 -1.89 23.69
CA GLY A 70 2.46 -2.37 24.81
C GLY A 70 3.90 -1.85 24.88
N GLU A 71 4.33 -0.99 23.96
CA GLU A 71 5.67 -0.39 23.95
C GLU A 71 5.71 0.95 24.69
N ALA A 72 6.79 1.20 25.42
CA ALA A 72 6.96 2.46 26.17
C ALA A 72 7.12 3.69 25.27
N ALA A 73 7.53 3.48 24.01
CA ALA A 73 7.60 4.50 22.97
C ALA A 73 6.61 4.15 21.85
N MET A 74 6.04 5.18 21.20
CA MET A 74 5.14 4.98 20.05
C MET A 74 5.94 4.42 18.86
N LEU A 75 5.84 3.11 18.65
CA LEU A 75 6.37 2.41 17.48
C LEU A 75 5.24 2.18 16.48
N ILE A 76 5.53 2.40 15.20
CA ILE A 76 4.57 2.30 14.10
C ILE A 76 5.07 1.25 13.11
N ASP A 77 4.21 0.29 12.78
CA ASP A 77 4.42 -0.67 11.69
C ASP A 77 3.82 -0.13 10.39
N ALA A 78 4.66 -0.06 9.36
CA ALA A 78 4.21 0.23 8.00
C ALA A 78 3.74 -1.08 7.35
N MET A 79 2.43 -1.21 7.17
CA MET A 79 1.77 -2.39 6.63
C MET A 79 1.30 -2.20 5.17
N PRO A 80 1.31 -3.26 4.34
CA PRO A 80 1.80 -4.59 4.66
C PRO A 80 3.33 -4.49 4.76
N GLY A 81 3.89 -5.09 5.82
CA GLY A 81 5.33 -5.05 6.06
C GLY A 81 6.11 -5.71 4.91
N HIS A 82 7.37 -6.07 5.13
CA HIS A 82 8.14 -6.82 4.14
C HIS A 82 7.41 -8.11 3.71
N THR A 83 6.68 -8.02 2.59
CA THR A 83 5.88 -9.11 2.05
C THR A 83 6.68 -9.68 0.88
N LEU A 84 7.45 -10.73 1.15
CA LEU A 84 8.03 -11.54 0.10
C LEU A 84 6.94 -12.47 -0.44
N MET A 85 6.41 -12.16 -1.62
CA MET A 85 5.48 -13.04 -2.33
C MET A 85 6.27 -13.98 -3.24
N PHE A 86 6.20 -15.28 -2.96
CA PHE A 86 6.70 -16.32 -3.86
C PHE A 86 5.60 -16.65 -4.87
N TYR A 87 5.94 -16.57 -6.16
CA TYR A 87 5.04 -17.00 -7.23
C TYR A 87 5.58 -18.28 -7.85
N GLY A 88 4.67 -19.22 -8.12
CA GLY A 88 4.98 -20.48 -8.79
C GLY A 88 5.63 -20.29 -10.17
N PRO A 89 6.15 -21.37 -10.76
CA PRO A 89 5.36 -22.60 -10.91
C PRO A 89 5.70 -23.66 -9.85
N TRP A 90 4.71 -24.04 -9.04
CA TRP A 90 4.78 -25.20 -8.14
C TRP A 90 4.76 -26.54 -8.90
N GLU A 91 4.76 -26.51 -10.24
CA GLU A 91 4.78 -27.69 -11.11
C GLU A 91 6.06 -28.53 -10.95
N ARG A 92 7.10 -27.99 -10.30
CA ARG A 92 8.35 -28.71 -9.99
C ARG A 92 8.59 -28.91 -8.49
N CYS A 93 7.51 -28.95 -7.70
CA CYS A 93 7.58 -29.44 -6.33
C CYS A 93 7.91 -30.94 -6.32
N ASN A 94 9.15 -31.30 -6.64
CA ASN A 94 9.74 -32.59 -6.28
C ASN A 94 9.93 -32.60 -4.75
N TYR A 95 8.82 -32.74 -4.02
CA TYR A 95 8.81 -33.17 -2.63
C TYR A 95 8.58 -34.69 -2.53
N ASP A 96 9.06 -35.43 -3.53
CA ASP A 96 9.26 -36.87 -3.47
C ASP A 96 10.54 -37.24 -4.24
N SER A 97 11.65 -37.24 -3.52
CA SER A 97 12.79 -38.15 -3.73
C SER A 97 13.68 -38.14 -2.49
#